data_AF-A0A447UQH4-F1
#
_entry.id   AF-A0A447UQH4-F1
#
_cell.length_a   1.000
_cell.length_b   1.000
_cell.length_c   1.000
_cell.angle_alpha   90.00
_cell.angle_beta   90.00
_cell.angle_gamma   90.00
#
_symmetry.space_group_name_H-M   'P 1'
#
loop_
_entity.id
_entity.type
_entity.pdbx_description
1 polymer ?
#
loop_
_entity_poly.entity_id
_entity_poly.type
_entity_poly.pdbx_seq_one_letter_code
_entity_poly.pdbx_strand_id
1 'polypeptide(L)'
;MVRMIEAVLARKYPQIEIVRTLTLRDYEQRDSIAEDFVISTARVSEKDKPVVMIAPFPTDYQLEQIGKLVLVDRTRPWMLNKYFDAAHFRIIDGAMDQQTLFKTLCDQLQSEGFVDAEFLDSVVEREAIVSTMLGDSIALPHALGLLAKKTVVYTVLAPQGIVWGE
;
A
#
# COMPACT_ATOMS: atom_id res chain seq x y z
N MET A 1 -21.48 -10.72 18.48
CA MET A 1 -21.05 -10.25 17.15
C MET A 1 -20.14 -9.04 17.26
N VAL A 2 -20.59 -7.94 17.89
CA VAL A 2 -19.78 -6.72 18.14
C VAL A 2 -18.40 -7.04 18.74
N ARG A 3 -18.34 -7.83 19.83
CA ARG A 3 -17.06 -8.21 20.47
C ARG A 3 -16.02 -8.86 19.56
N MET A 4 -16.45 -9.55 18.51
CA MET A 4 -15.55 -10.16 17.55
C MET A 4 -14.90 -9.10 16.67
N ILE A 5 -15.72 -8.17 16.15
CA ILE A 5 -15.25 -7.03 15.36
C ILE A 5 -14.30 -6.18 16.20
N GLU A 6 -14.66 -5.88 17.46
CA GLU A 6 -13.79 -5.16 18.39
C GLU A 6 -12.43 -5.85 18.55
N ALA A 7 -12.40 -7.16 18.73
CA ALA A 7 -11.15 -7.93 18.84
C ALA A 7 -10.32 -7.89 17.54
N VAL A 8 -10.96 -7.98 16.37
CA VAL A 8 -10.27 -7.87 15.07
C VAL A 8 -9.67 -6.47 14.90
N LEU A 9 -10.43 -5.42 15.24
CA LEU A 9 -10.00 -4.04 15.15
C LEU A 9 -8.86 -3.75 16.13
N ALA A 10 -8.98 -4.14 17.40
CA ALA A 10 -7.93 -3.94 18.40
C ALA A 10 -6.60 -4.63 18.00
N ARG A 11 -6.68 -5.81 17.38
CA ARG A 11 -5.50 -6.53 16.90
C ARG A 11 -4.87 -5.89 15.66
N LYS A 12 -5.69 -5.45 14.69
CA LYS A 12 -5.20 -4.95 13.39
C LYS A 12 -4.89 -3.45 13.40
N TYR A 13 -5.58 -2.70 14.25
CA TYR A 13 -5.52 -1.23 14.34
C TYR A 13 -5.53 -0.79 15.82
N PRO A 14 -4.46 -1.03 16.59
CA PRO A 14 -4.37 -0.66 18.01
C PRO A 14 -4.53 0.84 18.29
N GLN A 15 -4.40 1.67 17.26
CA GLN A 15 -4.61 3.13 17.32
C GLN A 15 -6.09 3.54 17.21
N ILE A 16 -7.01 2.63 16.86
CA ILE A 16 -8.45 2.92 16.91
C ILE A 16 -8.90 2.84 18.36
N GLU A 17 -9.46 3.94 18.86
CA GLU A 17 -10.20 3.96 20.11
C GLU A 17 -11.68 3.70 19.84
N ILE A 18 -12.23 2.63 20.42
CA ILE A 18 -13.67 2.33 20.33
C ILE A 18 -14.39 3.11 21.44
N VAL A 19 -14.86 4.31 21.10
CA VAL A 19 -15.53 5.22 22.06
C VAL A 19 -16.86 4.63 22.55
N ARG A 20 -17.65 4.05 21.64
CA ARG A 20 -18.94 3.42 21.98
C ARG A 20 -19.44 2.48 20.89
N THR A 21 -20.31 1.57 21.29
CA THR A 21 -21.16 0.77 20.37
C THR A 21 -22.58 1.26 20.45
N LEU A 22 -23.25 1.40 19.30
CA LEU A 22 -24.66 1.76 19.20
C LEU A 22 -25.45 0.65 18.50
N THR A 23 -26.73 0.51 18.85
CA THR A 23 -27.66 -0.23 18.00
C THR A 23 -28.01 0.61 16.77
N LEU A 24 -28.52 -0.02 15.71
CA LEU A 24 -28.99 0.69 14.51
C LEU A 24 -30.01 1.78 14.87
N ARG A 25 -30.98 1.43 15.73
CA ARG A 25 -32.03 2.36 16.18
C ARG A 25 -31.45 3.57 16.90
N ASP A 26 -30.51 3.35 17.82
CA ASP A 26 -29.90 4.45 18.59
C ASP A 26 -29.05 5.36 17.69
N TYR A 27 -28.42 4.80 16.65
CA TYR A 27 -27.70 5.58 15.66
C TYR A 27 -28.66 6.42 14.81
N GLU A 28 -29.74 5.82 14.29
CA GLU A 28 -30.71 6.52 13.45
C GLU A 28 -31.38 7.70 14.16
N GLN A 29 -31.68 7.55 15.45
CA GLN A 29 -32.32 8.59 16.28
C GLN A 29 -31.44 9.80 16.62
N ARG A 30 -30.12 9.72 16.36
CA ARG A 30 -29.20 10.84 16.63
C ARG A 30 -29.17 11.78 15.44
N ASP A 31 -29.08 13.08 15.66
CA ASP A 31 -28.87 14.02 14.54
C ASP A 31 -27.41 14.00 14.07
N SER A 32 -26.47 13.83 14.99
CA SER A 32 -25.03 13.84 14.72
C SER A 32 -24.24 12.85 15.58
N ILE A 33 -22.97 12.65 15.20
CA ILE A 33 -21.99 11.92 15.99
C ILE A 33 -20.74 12.77 16.22
N ALA A 34 -20.07 12.56 17.36
CA ALA A 34 -18.88 13.30 17.75
C ALA A 34 -17.59 12.61 17.27
N GLU A 35 -17.67 11.29 17.07
CA GLU A 35 -16.57 10.45 16.65
C GLU A 35 -16.10 10.78 15.23
N ASP A 36 -14.89 10.34 14.90
CA ASP A 36 -14.26 10.65 13.61
C ASP A 36 -14.87 9.87 12.45
N PHE A 37 -15.37 8.66 12.69
CA PHE A 37 -16.03 7.82 11.70
C PHE A 37 -16.87 6.71 12.37
N VAL A 38 -17.69 6.03 11.57
CA VAL A 38 -18.56 4.92 11.99
C VAL A 38 -18.14 3.64 11.28
N ILE A 39 -18.05 2.52 12.03
CA ILE A 39 -18.00 1.18 11.47
C ILE A 39 -19.36 0.52 11.70
N SER A 40 -20.04 0.10 10.64
CA SER A 40 -21.37 -0.46 10.73
C SER A 40 -21.46 -1.85 10.09
N THR A 41 -22.23 -2.74 10.71
CA THR A 41 -22.61 -4.03 10.09
C THR A 41 -23.95 -3.96 9.36
N ALA A 42 -24.56 -2.79 9.30
CA ALA A 42 -25.83 -2.51 8.63
C ALA A 42 -25.73 -1.24 7.78
N ARG A 43 -26.65 -1.08 6.83
CA ARG A 43 -26.75 0.18 6.08
C ARG A 43 -27.27 1.29 6.97
N VAL A 44 -26.53 2.39 7.03
CA VAL A 44 -26.87 3.59 7.80
C VAL A 44 -26.57 4.84 6.99
N SER A 45 -27.29 5.92 7.25
CA SER A 45 -27.01 7.23 6.67
C SER A 45 -25.79 7.88 7.32
N GLU A 46 -25.03 8.63 6.53
CA GLU A 46 -23.94 9.45 7.05
C GLU A 46 -24.50 10.65 7.83
N LYS A 47 -23.78 11.06 8.88
CA LYS A 47 -24.10 12.23 9.72
C LYS A 47 -22.90 13.17 9.79
N ASP A 48 -22.49 13.64 8.60
CA ASP A 48 -21.28 14.46 8.37
C ASP A 48 -19.96 13.81 8.79
N LYS A 49 -19.96 12.48 8.87
CA LYS A 49 -18.80 11.66 9.22
C LYS A 49 -18.75 10.42 8.32
N PRO A 50 -17.55 9.94 7.95
CA PRO A 50 -17.40 8.73 7.14
C PRO A 50 -18.06 7.52 7.81
N VAL A 51 -18.72 6.69 7.00
CA VAL A 51 -19.28 5.40 7.42
C VAL A 51 -18.66 4.29 6.60
N VAL A 52 -18.07 3.29 7.27
CA VAL A 52 -17.59 2.06 6.63
C VAL A 52 -18.50 0.90 7.01
N MET A 53 -19.12 0.31 5.99
CA MET A 53 -19.89 -0.91 6.18
C MET A 53 -18.99 -2.14 6.07
N ILE A 54 -19.07 -3.00 7.07
CA ILE A 54 -18.35 -4.28 7.10
C ILE A 54 -19.29 -5.45 7.30
N ALA A 55 -18.90 -6.62 6.80
CA ALA A 55 -19.56 -7.86 7.17
C ALA A 55 -19.24 -8.21 8.64
N PRO A 56 -20.07 -9.04 9.31
CA PRO A 56 -19.76 -9.61 10.62
C PRO A 56 -18.39 -10.30 10.69
N PHE A 57 -17.96 -10.85 9.55
CA PHE A 57 -16.63 -11.39 9.31
C PHE A 57 -16.01 -10.59 8.15
N PRO A 58 -15.30 -9.49 8.45
CA PRO A 58 -14.84 -8.57 7.42
C PRO A 58 -13.75 -9.21 6.55
N THR A 59 -13.80 -8.97 5.24
CA THR A 59 -12.73 -9.36 4.33
C THR A 59 -11.51 -8.45 4.51
N ASP A 60 -10.35 -8.87 3.99
CA ASP A 60 -9.14 -8.02 4.03
C ASP A 60 -9.34 -6.68 3.32
N TYR A 61 -10.08 -6.66 2.21
CA TYR A 61 -10.45 -5.43 1.51
C TYR A 61 -11.29 -4.49 2.38
N GLN A 62 -12.27 -5.02 3.14
CA GLN A 62 -13.09 -4.22 4.05
C GLN A 62 -12.27 -3.67 5.22
N LEU A 63 -11.37 -4.50 5.75
CA LEU A 63 -10.42 -4.05 6.77
C LEU A 63 -9.50 -2.97 6.21
N GLU A 64 -9.05 -3.06 4.97
CA GLU A 64 -8.23 -2.03 4.31
C GLU A 64 -8.99 -0.70 4.17
N GLN A 65 -10.30 -0.72 3.88
CA GLN A 65 -11.11 0.51 3.85
C GLN A 65 -11.17 1.19 5.22
N ILE A 66 -11.28 0.41 6.32
CA ILE A 66 -11.16 0.94 7.68
C ILE A 66 -9.78 1.55 7.86
N GLY A 67 -8.73 0.86 7.40
CA GLY A 67 -7.37 1.38 7.35
C GLY A 67 -7.37 2.79 6.80
N LYS A 68 -7.81 3.03 5.56
CA LYS A 68 -7.79 4.37 4.94
C LYS A 68 -8.31 5.50 5.82
N LEU A 69 -9.33 5.27 6.65
CA LEU A 69 -9.87 6.27 7.59
C LEU A 69 -8.99 6.50 8.82
N VAL A 70 -8.37 5.45 9.35
CA VAL A 70 -7.37 5.53 10.42
C VAL A 70 -6.08 6.19 9.93
N LEU A 71 -5.78 5.98 8.65
CA LEU A 71 -4.50 6.31 8.05
C LEU A 71 -4.41 7.76 7.53
N VAL A 72 -5.48 8.57 7.64
CA VAL A 72 -5.54 9.92 7.04
C VAL A 72 -4.44 10.85 7.55
N ASP A 73 -3.93 10.66 8.78
CA ASP A 73 -2.94 11.60 9.33
C ASP A 73 -1.68 11.00 9.98
N ARG A 74 -1.57 9.67 10.23
CA ARG A 74 -0.44 9.13 11.05
C ARG A 74 0.22 7.83 10.61
N THR A 75 -0.14 7.25 9.47
CA THR A 75 0.35 5.91 9.08
C THR A 75 0.87 5.81 7.66
N ARG A 76 0.97 6.92 6.92
CA ARG A 76 1.86 6.97 5.77
C ARG A 76 3.23 6.38 6.13
N PRO A 77 3.85 6.68 7.29
CA PRO A 77 5.13 6.05 7.66
C PRO A 77 5.03 4.53 7.81
N TRP A 78 4.00 3.99 8.46
CA TRP A 78 3.92 2.53 8.70
C TRP A 78 3.64 1.72 7.43
N MET A 79 2.73 2.19 6.56
CA MET A 79 2.47 1.55 5.27
C MET A 79 3.69 1.68 4.34
N LEU A 80 4.37 2.82 4.36
CA LEU A 80 5.62 2.99 3.61
C LEU A 80 6.69 2.04 4.15
N ASN A 81 6.91 1.97 5.46
CA ASN A 81 7.91 1.07 6.08
C ASN A 81 7.66 -0.42 5.80
N LYS A 82 6.44 -0.81 5.42
CA LYS A 82 6.14 -2.20 5.03
C LYS A 82 6.78 -2.58 3.68
N TYR A 83 6.90 -1.62 2.77
CA TYR A 83 7.32 -1.86 1.40
C TYR A 83 8.63 -1.15 1.03
N PHE A 84 8.94 -0.03 1.68
CA PHE A 84 10.12 0.78 1.49
C PHE A 84 11.09 0.54 2.64
N ASP A 85 12.34 0.28 2.29
CA ASP A 85 13.47 0.17 3.21
C ASP A 85 14.57 1.15 2.77
N ALA A 86 15.32 1.68 3.72
CA ALA A 86 16.46 2.56 3.41
C ALA A 86 17.55 1.83 2.60
N ALA A 87 17.67 0.50 2.74
CA ALA A 87 18.55 -0.34 1.93
C ALA A 87 18.12 -0.45 0.45
N HIS A 88 16.86 -0.13 0.14
CA HIS A 88 16.29 -0.07 -1.21
C HIS A 88 16.11 1.36 -1.70
N PHE A 89 16.92 2.28 -1.20
CA PHE A 89 16.99 3.65 -1.69
C PHE A 89 18.39 3.94 -2.21
N ARG A 90 18.49 4.44 -3.44
CA ARG A 90 19.78 4.77 -4.06
C ARG A 90 19.74 6.10 -4.79
N ILE A 91 20.82 6.88 -4.64
CA ILE A 91 21.11 8.02 -5.50
C ILE A 91 22.19 7.60 -6.49
N ILE A 92 21.95 7.82 -7.78
CA ILE A 92 22.90 7.57 -8.86
C ILE A 92 23.54 8.90 -9.23
N ASP A 93 24.80 9.07 -8.79
CA ASP A 93 25.59 10.27 -9.05
C ASP A 93 26.59 10.02 -10.18
N GLY A 94 26.06 9.89 -11.40
CA GLY A 94 26.84 9.62 -12.61
C GLY A 94 26.00 9.07 -13.76
N ALA A 95 26.65 8.82 -14.90
CA ALA A 95 26.02 8.18 -16.04
C ALA A 95 25.59 6.75 -15.70
N MET A 96 24.34 6.42 -16.03
CA MET A 96 23.75 5.10 -15.87
C MET A 96 22.81 4.83 -17.05
N ASP A 97 22.88 3.63 -17.60
CA ASP A 97 21.91 3.14 -18.57
C ASP A 97 20.86 2.23 -17.91
N GLN A 98 19.71 2.09 -18.58
CA GLN A 98 18.56 1.33 -18.08
C GLN A 98 18.89 -0.15 -17.80
N GLN A 99 19.71 -0.80 -18.64
CA GLN A 99 20.03 -2.22 -18.50
C GLN A 99 20.95 -2.45 -17.29
N THR A 100 21.98 -1.63 -17.13
CA THR A 100 22.87 -1.66 -15.96
C THR A 100 22.10 -1.37 -14.69
N LEU A 101 21.14 -0.44 -14.72
CA LEU A 101 20.24 -0.17 -13.60
C LEU A 101 19.45 -1.42 -13.21
N PHE A 102 18.71 -2.02 -14.16
CA PHE A 102 17.89 -3.21 -13.89
C PHE A 102 18.71 -4.35 -13.31
N LYS A 103 19.86 -4.66 -13.92
CA LYS A 103 20.76 -5.71 -13.42
C LYS A 103 21.20 -5.42 -11.99
N THR A 104 21.66 -4.21 -11.71
CA THR A 104 22.15 -3.82 -10.38
C THR A 104 21.07 -3.98 -9.31
N LEU A 105 19.84 -3.53 -9.58
CA LEU A 105 18.74 -3.63 -8.61
C LEU A 105 18.25 -5.06 -8.43
N CYS A 106 18.10 -5.82 -9.52
CA CYS A 106 17.62 -7.20 -9.48
C CYS A 106 18.64 -8.13 -8.81
N ASP A 107 19.95 -7.95 -9.06
CA ASP A 107 21.01 -8.70 -8.40
C ASP A 107 20.96 -8.49 -6.87
N GLN A 108 20.76 -7.24 -6.42
CA GLN A 108 20.62 -6.96 -4.99
C GLN A 108 19.39 -7.66 -4.40
N LEU A 109 18.22 -7.49 -5.02
CA LEU A 109 16.97 -8.13 -4.57
C LEU A 109 17.08 -9.66 -4.54
N GLN A 110 17.80 -10.26 -5.50
CA GLN A 110 18.07 -11.69 -5.53
C GLN A 110 18.99 -12.11 -4.38
N SER A 111 20.06 -11.36 -4.12
CA SER A 111 20.99 -11.64 -3.01
C SER A 111 20.32 -11.56 -1.64
N GLU A 112 19.29 -10.72 -1.50
CA GLU A 112 18.46 -10.60 -0.30
C GLU A 112 17.36 -11.68 -0.23
N GLY A 113 17.21 -12.50 -1.27
CA GLY A 113 16.24 -13.59 -1.34
C GLY A 113 14.81 -13.14 -1.62
N PHE A 114 14.59 -11.92 -2.13
CA PHE A 114 13.24 -11.40 -2.42
C PHE A 114 12.72 -11.82 -3.79
N VAL A 115 13.61 -12.22 -4.70
CA VAL A 115 13.27 -12.69 -6.04
C VAL A 115 14.18 -13.87 -6.45
N ASP A 116 13.82 -14.58 -7.50
CA ASP A 116 14.64 -15.63 -8.13
C ASP A 116 15.43 -15.09 -9.34
N ALA A 117 16.28 -15.94 -9.95
CA ALA A 117 17.20 -15.54 -11.02
C ALA A 117 16.50 -15.02 -12.28
N GLU A 118 15.29 -15.50 -12.53
CA GLU A 118 14.46 -15.18 -13.69
C GLU A 118 13.80 -13.80 -13.59
N PHE A 119 13.91 -13.12 -12.45
CA PHE A 119 13.23 -11.85 -12.22
C PHE A 119 13.76 -10.73 -13.10
N LEU A 120 15.08 -10.65 -13.31
CA LEU A 120 15.70 -9.66 -14.19
C LEU A 120 15.16 -9.78 -15.63
N ASP A 121 15.19 -10.99 -16.17
CA ASP A 121 14.71 -11.27 -17.53
C ASP A 121 13.25 -10.86 -17.70
N SER A 122 12.42 -11.13 -16.68
CA SER A 122 11.01 -10.75 -16.68
C SER A 122 10.77 -9.23 -16.61
N VAL A 123 11.60 -8.48 -15.89
CA VAL A 123 11.54 -7.00 -15.85
C VAL A 123 11.95 -6.42 -17.20
N VAL A 124 13.01 -6.95 -17.81
CA VAL A 124 13.48 -6.53 -19.14
C VAL A 124 12.41 -6.82 -20.19
N GLU A 125 11.82 -8.02 -20.18
CA GLU A 125 10.73 -8.39 -21.08
C GLU A 125 9.51 -7.49 -20.89
N ARG A 126 9.14 -7.17 -19.63
CA ARG A 126 8.03 -6.25 -19.33
C ARG A 126 8.27 -4.88 -19.93
N GLU A 127 9.46 -4.31 -19.76
CA GLU A 127 9.80 -2.97 -20.23
C GLU A 127 9.79 -2.91 -21.77
N ALA A 128 10.26 -3.96 -22.44
CA ALA A 128 10.30 -4.05 -23.89
C ALA A 128 8.92 -4.09 -24.57
N ILE A 129 7.87 -4.55 -23.86
CA ILE A 129 6.50 -4.59 -24.41
C ILE A 129 5.93 -3.17 -24.56
N VAL A 130 5.93 -2.42 -23.46
CA VAL A 130 5.50 -1.03 -23.39
C VAL A 130 6.29 -0.40 -22.25
N SER A 131 6.94 0.73 -22.53
CA SER A 131 7.73 1.42 -21.53
C SER A 131 6.91 1.72 -20.27
N THR A 132 7.52 1.54 -19.11
CA THR A 132 6.91 1.87 -17.81
C THR A 132 7.07 3.33 -17.42
N MET A 133 7.55 4.16 -18.34
CA MET A 133 7.69 5.60 -18.16
C MET A 133 6.32 6.28 -18.06
N LEU A 134 6.17 7.14 -17.06
CA LEU A 134 4.98 7.92 -16.73
C LEU A 134 5.32 9.41 -16.79
N GLY A 135 4.76 10.10 -17.79
CA GLY A 135 5.14 11.49 -18.06
C GLY A 135 6.57 11.54 -18.59
N ASP A 136 7.42 12.39 -17.98
CA ASP A 136 8.79 12.65 -18.47
C ASP A 136 9.90 12.34 -17.44
N SER A 137 9.56 11.87 -16.23
CA SER A 137 10.53 11.83 -15.11
C SER A 137 10.40 10.64 -14.16
N ILE A 138 9.40 9.78 -14.34
CA ILE A 138 9.15 8.64 -13.46
C ILE A 138 8.99 7.40 -14.31
N ALA A 139 9.71 6.33 -14.00
CA ALA A 139 9.46 5.00 -14.52
C ALA A 139 9.10 4.05 -13.37
N LEU A 140 8.22 3.08 -13.63
CA LEU A 140 7.80 2.06 -12.65
C LEU A 140 8.06 0.63 -13.15
N PRO A 141 9.34 0.20 -13.23
CA PRO A 141 9.70 -1.12 -13.73
C PRO A 141 9.17 -2.22 -12.81
N HIS A 142 8.63 -3.28 -13.40
CA HIS A 142 8.12 -4.45 -12.70
C HIS A 142 8.23 -5.68 -13.58
N ALA A 143 8.19 -6.87 -12.99
CA ALA A 143 8.22 -8.13 -13.73
C ALA A 143 6.87 -8.44 -14.40
N LEU A 144 6.88 -9.36 -15.37
CA LEU A 144 5.69 -10.03 -15.86
C LEU A 144 5.24 -11.10 -14.85
N GLY A 145 4.03 -10.94 -14.32
CA GLY A 145 3.45 -11.89 -13.38
C GLY A 145 3.97 -11.77 -11.94
N LEU A 146 3.67 -12.77 -11.12
CA LEU A 146 3.96 -12.79 -9.68
C LEU A 146 5.24 -13.58 -9.39
N LEU A 147 6.39 -13.00 -9.72
CA LEU A 147 7.71 -13.64 -9.55
C LEU A 147 8.45 -13.25 -8.27
N ALA A 148 7.93 -12.33 -7.47
CA ALA A 148 8.55 -11.89 -6.22
C ALA A 148 8.11 -12.77 -5.04
N LYS A 149 9.07 -13.19 -4.20
CA LYS A 149 8.83 -13.89 -2.92
C LYS A 149 8.38 -12.93 -1.82
N LYS A 150 8.78 -11.67 -1.92
CA LYS A 150 8.42 -10.59 -0.98
C LYS A 150 8.12 -9.31 -1.75
N THR A 151 7.02 -8.65 -1.42
CA THR A 151 6.68 -7.33 -1.99
C THR A 151 7.53 -6.25 -1.34
N VAL A 152 8.36 -5.58 -2.14
CA VAL A 152 9.20 -4.43 -1.76
C VAL A 152 9.22 -3.40 -2.89
N VAL A 153 9.60 -2.16 -2.59
CA VAL A 153 9.80 -1.08 -3.56
C VAL A 153 11.24 -0.59 -3.48
N TYR A 154 11.96 -0.68 -4.60
CA TYR A 154 13.28 -0.08 -4.73
C TYR A 154 13.18 1.29 -5.40
N THR A 155 13.59 2.33 -4.68
CA THR A 155 13.55 3.72 -5.15
C THR A 155 14.93 4.18 -5.59
N VAL A 156 14.99 4.77 -6.78
CA VAL A 156 16.21 5.34 -7.32
C VAL A 156 16.00 6.80 -7.68
N LEU A 157 16.93 7.65 -7.22
CA LEU A 157 17.04 9.04 -7.65
C LEU A 157 18.24 9.15 -8.59
N ALA A 158 18.03 9.63 -9.81
CA ALA A 158 19.10 9.88 -10.79
C ALA A 158 19.08 11.36 -11.20
N PRO A 159 19.79 12.26 -10.48
CA PRO A 159 19.77 13.70 -10.76
C PRO A 159 20.22 14.09 -12.17
N GLN A 160 21.07 13.27 -12.79
CA GLN A 160 21.56 13.46 -14.17
C GLN A 160 20.62 12.87 -15.23
N GLY A 161 19.52 12.23 -14.80
CA GLY A 161 18.63 11.46 -15.65
C GLY A 161 19.21 10.11 -16.05
N ILE A 162 18.32 9.24 -16.56
CA ILE A 162 18.67 7.98 -17.22
C ILE A 162 17.85 7.98 -18.51
N VAL A 163 18.52 7.76 -19.64
CA VAL A 163 17.81 7.58 -20.91
C VAL A 163 16.94 6.34 -20.78
N TRP A 164 15.64 6.50 -21.01
CA TRP A 164 14.63 5.48 -20.74
C TRP A 164 13.93 5.07 -22.02
N GLY A 165 14.05 3.79 -22.40
CA GLY A 165 13.62 3.31 -23.72
C GLY A 165 14.62 3.65 -24.83
N GLU A 166 14.20 3.45 -26.08
CA GLU A 166 14.88 3.94 -27.29
C GLU A 166 14.47 5.37 -27.65
#